data_AF-A0A7Y2PJE5-F1
#
_entry.id   AF-A0A7Y2PJE5-F1
#
_cell.length_a   1.000
_cell.length_b   1.000
_cell.length_c   1.000
_cell.angle_alpha   90.00
_cell.angle_beta   90.00
_cell.angle_gamma   90.00
#
_symmetry.space_group_name_H-M   'P 1'
#
loop_
_entity.id
_entity.type
_entity.pdbx_description
1 polymer ?
#
loop_
_entity_poly.entity_id
_entity_poly.type
_entity_poly.pdbx_seq_one_letter_code
_entity_poly.pdbx_strand_id
1 'polypeptide(L)'
;MTINLSTANEFIARHIGPRQADEQAMLATLGFDSLEGLSASVIPESIKGTSVLNMPAGQSEADALASIKAIAAKNLLCKTYI
;
A
#
# COMPACT_ATOMS: atom_id res chain seq x y z
N MET A 1 13.46 10.68 22.98
CA MET A 1 13.06 9.91 21.79
C MET A 1 12.08 8.84 22.23
N THR A 2 10.82 8.92 21.82
CA THR A 2 9.82 7.87 22.03
C THR A 2 9.91 6.90 20.86
N ILE A 3 10.24 5.64 21.13
CA ILE A 3 10.23 4.58 20.11
C ILE A 3 8.77 4.20 19.86
N ASN A 4 8.32 4.31 18.60
CA ASN A 4 6.99 3.88 18.18
C ASN A 4 7.02 2.37 17.89
N LEU A 5 6.21 1.60 18.61
CA LEU A 5 6.17 0.12 18.57
C LEU A 5 4.96 -0.41 17.76
N SER A 6 4.47 0.34 16.77
CA SER A 6 3.28 -0.03 15.99
C SER A 6 3.60 -0.93 14.78
N THR A 7 2.72 -1.89 14.49
CA THR A 7 2.76 -2.75 13.29
C THR A 7 1.92 -2.21 12.12
N ALA A 8 1.29 -1.04 12.27
CA ALA A 8 0.31 -0.51 11.31
C ALA A 8 0.81 -0.43 9.85
N ASN A 9 2.13 -0.27 9.63
CA ASN A 9 2.73 -0.12 8.30
C ASN A 9 3.53 -1.34 7.83
N GLU A 10 3.47 -2.48 8.52
CA GLU A 10 4.26 -3.68 8.18
C GLU A 10 3.94 -4.21 6.77
N PHE A 11 2.70 -4.03 6.31
CA PHE A 11 2.26 -4.52 5.01
C PHE A 11 3.00 -3.85 3.85
N ILE A 12 3.20 -2.53 3.91
CA ILE A 12 3.83 -1.75 2.84
C ILE A 12 5.24 -2.30 2.57
N ALA A 13 6.02 -2.53 3.63
CA ALA A 13 7.38 -3.04 3.51
C ALA A 13 7.44 -4.50 3.02
N ARG A 14 6.38 -5.30 3.15
CA ARG A 14 6.32 -6.66 2.59
C ARG A 14 5.75 -6.71 1.17
N HIS A 15 4.90 -5.74 0.83
CA HIS A 15 4.27 -5.63 -0.48
C HIS A 15 5.18 -4.94 -1.51
N ILE A 16 5.86 -3.86 -1.11
CA ILE A 16 6.80 -3.13 -1.95
C ILE A 16 8.19 -3.73 -1.74
N GLY A 17 8.69 -4.41 -2.78
CA GLY A 17 9.97 -5.12 -2.78
C GLY A 17 11.18 -4.19 -2.66
N PRO A 18 11.33 -3.19 -3.56
CA PRO A 18 12.46 -2.27 -3.54
C PRO A 18 12.63 -1.59 -2.19
N ARG A 19 13.86 -1.60 -1.68
CA ARG A 19 14.25 -0.77 -0.54
C ARG A 19 14.81 0.56 -1.05
N GLN A 20 14.98 1.51 -0.14
CA GLN A 20 15.50 2.83 -0.47
C GLN A 20 16.78 2.78 -1.33
N ALA A 21 17.71 1.85 -1.05
CA ALA A 21 18.91 1.67 -1.86
C ALA A 21 18.61 1.17 -3.30
N ASP A 22 17.67 0.22 -3.43
CA ASP A 22 17.24 -0.30 -4.73
C ASP A 22 16.52 0.79 -5.53
N GLU A 23 15.61 1.54 -4.88
CA GLU A 23 14.90 2.67 -5.49
C GLU A 23 15.88 3.70 -6.05
N GLN A 24 16.90 4.08 -5.27
CA GLN A 24 17.93 5.02 -5.70
C GLN A 24 18.77 4.48 -6.85
N ALA A 25 19.16 3.21 -6.81
CA ALA A 25 19.91 2.59 -7.91
C ALA A 25 19.09 2.54 -9.21
N MET A 26 17.80 2.20 -9.12
CA MET A 26 16.89 2.20 -10.27
C MET A 26 16.66 3.60 -10.83
N LEU A 27 16.43 4.59 -9.96
CA LEU A 27 16.24 5.99 -10.36
C LEU A 27 17.49 6.55 -11.06
N ALA A 28 18.67 6.30 -10.52
CA ALA A 28 19.94 6.70 -11.13
C ALA A 28 20.14 6.07 -12.52
N THR A 29 19.75 4.80 -12.68
CA THR A 29 19.81 4.10 -13.98
C THR A 29 18.90 4.76 -15.02
N LEU A 30 17.75 5.28 -14.57
CA LEU A 30 16.78 5.97 -15.42
C LEU A 30 17.08 7.48 -15.59
N GLY A 31 18.07 8.02 -14.88
CA GLY A 31 18.44 9.44 -14.92
C GLY A 31 17.51 10.35 -14.12
N PHE A 32 16.87 9.85 -13.06
CA PHE A 32 16.00 10.63 -12.17
C PHE A 32 16.55 10.70 -10.75
N ASP A 33 16.27 11.80 -10.05
CA ASP A 33 16.66 12.00 -8.65
C ASP A 33 15.58 11.52 -7.64
N SER A 34 14.34 11.35 -8.10
CA SER A 34 13.21 10.96 -7.25
C SER A 34 12.08 10.26 -8.00
N LEU A 35 11.24 9.52 -7.25
CA LEU A 35 10.01 8.92 -7.76
C LEU A 35 9.01 9.97 -8.22
N GLU A 36 8.95 11.13 -7.56
CA GLU A 36 8.11 12.26 -7.96
C GLU A 36 8.55 12.82 -9.32
N GLY A 37 9.87 12.97 -9.55
CA GLY A 37 10.43 13.43 -10.81
C GLY A 37 10.14 12.46 -11.96
N LEU A 38 10.34 11.16 -11.71
CA LEU A 38 9.97 10.11 -12.66
C LEU A 38 8.47 10.16 -12.98
N SER A 39 7.61 10.21 -11.96
CA SER A 39 6.15 10.23 -12.13
C SER A 39 5.67 11.44 -12.93
N ALA A 40 6.27 12.62 -12.70
CA ALA A 40 5.92 13.84 -13.41
C ALA A 40 6.32 13.82 -14.89
N SER A 41 7.40 13.11 -15.25
CA SER A 41 7.80 12.94 -16.66
C SER A 41 6.90 11.98 -17.45
N VAL A 42 6.18 11.07 -16.76
CA VAL A 42 5.38 10.01 -17.39
C VAL A 42 3.89 10.35 -17.42
N ILE A 43 3.37 11.00 -16.37
CA ILE A 43 1.93 11.27 -16.21
C ILE A 43 1.65 12.73 -16.59
N PRO A 44 0.87 13.00 -17.66
CA PRO A 44 0.44 14.34 -18.00
C PRO A 44 -0.34 15.02 -16.87
N GLU A 45 -0.05 16.30 -16.60
CA GLU A 45 -0.68 17.05 -15.51
C GLU A 45 -2.22 17.10 -15.64
N SER A 46 -2.74 17.13 -16.87
CA SER A 46 -4.18 17.17 -17.14
C SER A 46 -4.96 15.97 -16.60
N ILE A 47 -4.29 14.84 -16.37
CA ILE A 47 -4.90 13.60 -15.85
C ILE A 47 -4.29 13.14 -14.53
N LYS A 48 -3.30 13.86 -14.00
CA LYS A 48 -2.66 13.53 -12.73
C LYS A 48 -3.67 13.79 -11.60
N GLY A 49 -4.01 12.75 -10.86
CA GLY A 49 -4.90 12.88 -9.70
C GLY A 49 -4.36 13.91 -8.70
N THR A 50 -5.21 14.86 -8.30
CA THR A 50 -4.83 15.99 -7.43
C THR A 50 -5.18 15.77 -5.97
N SER A 51 -5.91 14.71 -5.64
CA SER A 51 -6.35 14.41 -4.28
C SER A 51 -5.64 13.18 -3.72
N VAL A 52 -5.25 13.31 -2.45
CA VAL A 52 -5.05 12.13 -1.60
C VAL A 52 -6.39 11.39 -1.58
N LEU A 53 -6.37 10.09 -1.90
CA LEU A 53 -7.58 9.27 -1.87
C LEU A 53 -8.26 9.44 -0.50
N ASN A 54 -9.56 9.76 -0.51
CA ASN A 54 -10.34 9.90 0.72
C ASN A 54 -10.60 8.51 1.33
N MET A 55 -9.56 7.93 1.90
CA MET A 55 -9.54 6.58 2.45
C MET A 55 -9.15 6.60 3.93
N PRO A 56 -9.69 5.66 4.73
CA PRO A 56 -9.21 5.46 6.09
C PRO A 56 -7.74 5.05 6.07
N ALA A 57 -7.06 5.25 7.21
CA ALA A 57 -5.70 4.76 7.38
C ALA A 57 -5.61 3.26 7.10
N GLY A 58 -4.47 2.85 6.52
CA GLY A 58 -4.18 1.43 6.31
C GLY A 58 -4.22 0.65 7.62
N GLN A 59 -4.72 -0.59 7.54
CA GLN A 59 -4.70 -1.54 8.65
C GLN A 59 -3.39 -2.33 8.65
N SER A 60 -2.96 -2.79 9.83
CA SER A 60 -1.95 -3.86 9.90
C SER A 60 -2.49 -5.13 9.24
N GLU A 61 -1.62 -6.08 8.91
CA GLU A 61 -2.08 -7.34 8.30
C GLU A 61 -2.95 -8.13 9.28
N ALA A 62 -2.56 -8.14 10.56
CA ALA A 62 -3.33 -8.79 11.62
C ALA A 62 -4.73 -8.19 11.78
N ASP A 63 -4.85 -6.86 11.77
CA ASP A 63 -6.13 -6.16 11.90
C ASP A 63 -7.01 -6.40 10.67
N ALA A 64 -6.43 -6.33 9.47
CA ALA A 64 -7.14 -6.60 8.23
C ALA A 64 -7.70 -8.03 8.20
N LEU A 65 -6.91 -9.02 8.63
CA LEU A 65 -7.36 -10.41 8.72
C LEU A 65 -8.49 -10.58 9.75
N ALA A 66 -8.38 -9.93 10.92
CA ALA A 66 -9.43 -9.96 11.94
C ALA A 66 -10.74 -9.34 11.42
N SER A 67 -10.65 -8.21 10.72
CA SER A 67 -11.78 -7.52 10.11
C SER A 67 -12.48 -8.39 9.07
N ILE A 68 -11.72 -8.99 8.15
CA ILE A 68 -12.27 -9.89 7.13
C ILE A 68 -12.89 -11.13 7.77
N LYS A 69 -12.29 -11.68 8.83
CA LYS A 69 -12.85 -12.82 9.57
C LYS A 69 -14.19 -12.48 10.22
N ALA A 70 -14.34 -11.26 10.77
CA ALA A 70 -15.60 -10.79 11.33
C ALA A 70 -16.68 -10.61 10.27
N ILE A 71 -16.31 -10.18 9.05
CA ILE A 71 -17.23 -10.13 7.91
C ILE A 71 -17.64 -11.55 7.49
N ALA A 72 -16.67 -12.45 7.32
CA ALA A 72 -16.90 -13.84 6.89
C ALA A 72 -17.77 -14.64 7.88
N ALA A 73 -17.69 -14.33 9.18
CA ALA A 73 -18.53 -14.96 10.20
C ALA A 73 -20.04 -14.70 10.03
N LYS A 74 -20.42 -13.73 9.20
CA LYS A 74 -21.83 -13.46 8.86
C LYS A 74 -22.37 -14.38 7.77
N ASN A 75 -21.53 -15.17 7.11
CA ASN A 75 -21.95 -16.09 6.07
C ASN A 75 -22.66 -17.31 6.67
N LEU A 76 -23.61 -17.87 5.92
CA LEU A 76 -24.28 -19.12 6.27
C LEU A 76 -23.57 -20.30 5.58
N LEU A 77 -23.09 -21.25 6.36
CA LEU A 77 -22.51 -22.48 5.82
C LEU A 77 -23.64 -23.45 5.46
N CYS A 78 -24.01 -23.48 4.19
CA CYS A 78 -25.04 -24.37 3.67
C CYS A 78 -24.43 -25.58 2.94
N LYS A 79 -25.07 -26.74 3.07
CA LYS A 79 -24.92 -27.83 2.10
C LYS A 79 -25.93 -27.61 0.99
N THR A 80 -25.46 -27.14 -0.17
CA THR A 80 -26.31 -26.79 -1.31
C THR A 80 -26.39 -27.95 -2.31
N TYR A 81 -27.61 -28.27 -2.76
CA TYR A 81 -27.91 -29.22 -3.84
C TYR A 81 -28.84 -28.58 -4.91
N ILE A 82 -28.87 -27.25 -4.94
CA ILE A 82 -29.51 -26.45 -5.99
C ILE A 82 -28.69 -26.60 -7.27
#